data_AF-A0A827XDP4-F1
#
_entry.id   AF-A0A827XDP4-F1
#
_cell.length_a   1.000
_cell.length_b   1.000
_cell.length_c   1.000
_cell.angle_alpha   90.00
_cell.angle_beta   90.00
_cell.angle_gamma   90.00
#
_symmetry.space_group_name_H-M   'P 1'
#
loop_
_entity.id
_entity.type
_entity.pdbx_description
1 polymer ?
#
loop_
_entity_poly.entity_id
_entity_poly.type
_entity_poly.pdbx_seq_one_letter_code
_entity_poly.pdbx_strand_id
1 'polypeptide(L)'
;MKGRTPTAEERSITNALGALPCIACYMHGVISEEVSLHHISGRTAPGCHKKQLPLCRWHHQHAAPAEVREKFPWLVPVHADGVVGGKKEFTLLNKSEMELLADAYEMANIMH
;
A
#
# COMPACT_ATOMS: atom_id res chain seq x y z
N MET A 1 14.35 10.54 3.08
CA MET A 1 14.26 11.44 4.25
C MET A 1 14.25 10.63 5.53
N LYS A 2 14.90 11.13 6.60
CA LYS A 2 14.89 10.48 7.92
C LYS A 2 13.52 10.68 8.58
N GLY A 3 12.83 9.59 8.92
CA GLY A 3 11.54 9.61 9.63
C GLY A 3 11.72 9.66 11.14
N ARG A 4 10.61 9.82 11.87
CA ARG A 4 10.55 9.61 13.32
C ARG A 4 10.67 8.11 13.62
N THR A 5 11.18 7.76 14.80
CA THR A 5 11.10 6.40 15.32
C THR A 5 9.66 6.06 15.73
N PRO A 6 9.08 4.93 15.28
CA PRO A 6 7.73 4.50 15.67
C PRO A 6 7.61 4.28 17.18
N THR A 7 6.44 4.58 17.75
CA THR A 7 6.09 4.12 19.12
C THR A 7 5.91 2.60 19.16
N ALA A 8 5.79 2.03 20.36
CA ALA A 8 5.52 0.59 20.52
C ALA A 8 4.18 0.19 19.87
N GLU A 9 3.15 1.00 20.05
CA GLU A 9 1.83 0.79 19.45
C GLU A 9 1.88 0.88 17.92
N GLU A 10 2.54 1.92 17.39
CA GLU A 10 2.75 2.07 15.95
C GLU A 10 3.48 0.85 15.36
N ARG A 11 4.52 0.37 16.02
CA ARG A 11 5.25 -0.82 15.60
C ARG A 11 4.38 -2.07 15.56
N SER A 12 3.51 -2.26 16.56
CA SER A 12 2.57 -3.39 16.59
C SER A 12 1.65 -3.36 15.35
N ILE A 13 1.08 -2.20 15.05
CA ILE A 13 0.22 -1.99 13.87
C ILE A 13 1.01 -2.18 12.57
N THR A 14 2.19 -1.57 12.46
CA THR A 14 3.07 -1.74 11.30
C THR A 14 3.40 -3.21 11.04
N ASN A 15 3.69 -3.99 12.09
CA ASN A 15 3.97 -5.42 11.96
C ASN A 15 2.73 -6.20 11.48
N ALA A 16 1.55 -5.92 12.05
CA ALA A 16 0.30 -6.56 11.65
C ALA A 16 -0.04 -6.28 10.18
N LEU A 17 0.06 -5.01 9.76
CA LEU A 17 -0.16 -4.62 8.36
C LEU A 17 0.89 -5.25 7.42
N GLY A 18 2.15 -5.31 7.85
CA GLY A 18 3.24 -5.89 7.06
C GLY A 18 3.18 -7.41 6.90
N ALA A 19 2.34 -8.09 7.69
CA ALA A 19 2.09 -9.53 7.56
C ALA A 19 0.97 -9.87 6.56
N LEU A 20 0.26 -8.85 6.04
CA LEU A 20 -0.79 -9.03 5.04
C LEU A 20 -0.20 -9.11 3.62
N PRO A 21 -0.90 -9.76 2.68
CA PRO A 21 -0.58 -9.63 1.26
C PRO A 21 -0.85 -8.21 0.76
N CYS A 22 -0.49 -7.94 -0.49
CA CYS A 22 -0.77 -6.67 -1.15
C CYS A 22 -2.27 -6.35 -1.09
N ILE A 23 -2.65 -5.31 -0.35
CA ILE A 23 -4.05 -4.97 -0.15
C ILE A 23 -4.74 -4.55 -1.46
N ALA A 24 -3.98 -3.91 -2.36
CA ALA A 24 -4.48 -3.54 -3.67
C ALA A 24 -4.66 -4.74 -4.60
N CYS A 25 -3.78 -5.76 -4.56
CA CYS A 25 -4.02 -7.01 -5.29
C CYS A 25 -5.26 -7.75 -4.75
N TYR A 26 -5.44 -7.73 -3.42
CA TYR A 26 -6.48 -8.49 -2.74
C TYR A 26 -7.89 -8.10 -3.21
N MET A 27 -8.17 -6.80 -3.39
CA MET A 27 -9.48 -6.34 -3.89
C MET A 27 -9.80 -6.82 -5.31
N HIS A 28 -8.80 -7.24 -6.08
CA HIS A 28 -8.95 -7.85 -7.40
C HIS A 28 -8.92 -9.38 -7.36
N GLY A 29 -8.98 -9.99 -6.17
CA GLY A 29 -8.95 -11.44 -5.97
C GLY A 29 -7.56 -12.06 -6.15
N VAL A 30 -6.48 -11.26 -6.11
CA VAL A 30 -5.10 -11.73 -6.28
C VAL A 30 -4.34 -11.65 -4.96
N ILE A 31 -3.67 -12.75 -4.60
CA ILE A 31 -2.80 -12.80 -3.41
C ILE A 31 -1.35 -12.55 -3.86
N SER A 32 -0.71 -11.52 -3.31
CA SER A 32 0.70 -11.22 -3.52
C SER A 32 1.37 -10.99 -2.17
N GLU A 33 2.10 -11.99 -1.69
CA GLU A 33 2.64 -12.03 -0.32
C GLU A 33 3.90 -11.18 -0.13
N GLU A 34 4.70 -11.00 -1.20
CA GLU A 34 5.90 -10.16 -1.14
C GLU A 34 5.52 -8.67 -1.17
N VAL A 35 5.52 -8.04 0.00
CA VAL A 35 5.11 -6.65 0.19
C VAL A 35 6.17 -5.78 0.83
N SER A 36 6.00 -4.47 0.66
CA SER A 36 6.66 -3.45 1.44
C SER A 36 5.63 -2.44 1.92
N LEU A 37 5.88 -1.80 3.06
CA LEU A 37 4.93 -0.87 3.64
C LEU A 37 5.09 0.54 3.07
N HIS A 38 4.06 0.99 2.37
CA HIS A 38 3.90 2.34 1.84
C HIS A 38 3.39 3.30 2.93
N HIS A 39 3.90 4.53 3.00
CA HIS A 39 3.39 5.56 3.94
C HIS A 39 2.38 6.47 3.24
N ILE A 40 1.16 6.56 3.77
CA ILE A 40 0.11 7.43 3.21
C ILE A 40 0.35 8.90 3.58
N SER A 41 0.74 9.14 4.85
CA SER A 41 0.79 10.50 5.44
C SER A 41 2.17 10.84 6.00
N GLY A 42 3.21 10.76 5.16
CA GLY A 42 4.58 11.10 5.55
C GLY A 42 5.15 10.20 6.65
N ARG A 43 6.22 10.65 7.32
CA ARG A 43 7.01 9.83 8.26
C ARG A 43 7.33 10.52 9.60
N THR A 44 6.70 11.65 9.90
CA THR A 44 7.05 12.49 11.06
C THR A 44 5.86 12.79 11.98
N ALA A 45 4.67 13.01 11.42
CA ALA A 45 3.47 13.32 12.20
C ALA A 45 3.09 12.21 13.21
N PRO A 46 2.41 12.54 14.33
CA PRO A 46 1.86 11.54 15.23
C PRO A 46 0.95 10.55 14.50
N GLY A 47 1.14 9.25 14.74
CA GLY A 47 0.33 8.19 14.13
C GLY A 47 0.63 7.91 12.66
N CYS A 48 1.65 8.54 12.03
CA CYS A 48 1.95 8.31 10.61
C CYS A 48 2.32 6.86 10.29
N HIS A 49 2.91 6.11 11.23
CA HIS A 49 3.26 4.70 11.05
C HIS A 49 2.06 3.75 11.18
N LYS A 50 0.93 4.24 11.71
CA LYS A 50 -0.35 3.54 11.68
C LYS A 50 -1.02 3.62 10.29
N LYS A 51 -0.58 4.57 9.45
CA LYS A 51 -1.19 4.88 8.14
C LYS A 51 -0.31 4.37 7.01
N GLN A 52 -0.19 3.05 6.94
CA GLN A 52 0.63 2.36 5.95
C GLN A 52 -0.15 1.28 5.21
N LEU A 53 0.22 1.05 3.95
CA LEU A 53 -0.38 -0.01 3.14
C LEU A 53 0.66 -1.10 2.83
N PRO A 54 0.32 -2.40 2.99
CA PRO A 54 1.11 -3.48 2.43
C PRO A 54 0.89 -3.51 0.92
N LEU A 55 1.92 -3.16 0.15
CA LEU A 55 1.87 -3.14 -1.31
C LEU A 55 2.97 -4.01 -1.90
N CYS A 56 2.64 -4.78 -2.92
CA CYS A 56 3.63 -5.47 -3.74
C CYS A 56 4.49 -4.44 -4.48
N ARG A 57 5.62 -4.88 -5.03
CA ARG A 57 6.54 -3.99 -5.75
C ARG A 57 5.88 -3.19 -6.89
N TRP A 58 4.89 -3.78 -7.55
CA TRP A 58 4.18 -3.21 -8.69
C TRP A 58 3.09 -2.21 -8.32
N HIS A 59 2.50 -2.35 -7.13
CA HIS A 59 1.60 -1.36 -6.56
C HIS A 59 2.32 -0.29 -5.74
N HIS A 60 3.57 -0.52 -5.34
CA HIS A 60 4.34 0.45 -4.56
C HIS A 60 5.12 1.44 -5.43
N GLN A 61 6.12 0.98 -6.20
CA GLN A 61 7.14 1.88 -6.77
C GLN A 61 7.68 1.49 -8.16
N HIS A 62 7.30 0.32 -8.69
CA HIS A 62 7.79 -0.13 -9.99
C HIS A 62 6.62 -0.33 -10.95
N ALA A 63 6.75 0.14 -12.19
CA ALA A 63 5.79 -0.20 -13.23
C ALA A 63 6.03 -1.64 -13.71
N ALA A 64 4.98 -2.45 -13.72
CA ALA A 64 5.03 -3.74 -14.40
C ALA A 64 5.22 -3.54 -15.93
N PRO A 65 5.78 -4.53 -16.65
CA PRO A 65 5.87 -4.49 -18.12
C PRO A 65 4.51 -4.18 -18.76
N ALA A 66 4.52 -3.50 -19.91
CA ALA A 66 3.29 -3.01 -20.55
C ALA A 66 2.32 -4.15 -20.88
N GLU A 67 2.84 -5.27 -21.37
CA GLU A 67 2.09 -6.50 -21.67
C GLU A 67 1.47 -7.16 -20.43
N VAL A 68 2.04 -6.94 -19.25
CA VAL A 68 1.46 -7.41 -17.97
C VAL A 68 0.33 -6.47 -17.56
N ARG A 69 0.51 -5.15 -17.70
CA ARG A 69 -0.53 -4.16 -17.40
C ARG A 69 -1.71 -4.21 -18.36
N GLU A 70 -1.51 -4.65 -19.60
CA GLU A 70 -2.63 -4.91 -20.51
C GLU A 70 -3.57 -6.01 -19.97
N LYS A 71 -3.02 -7.03 -19.30
CA LYS A 71 -3.79 -8.10 -18.64
C LYS A 71 -4.32 -7.69 -17.27
N PHE A 72 -3.55 -6.89 -16.54
CA PHE A 72 -3.85 -6.42 -15.19
C PHE A 72 -3.78 -4.88 -15.15
N PRO A 73 -4.78 -4.18 -15.72
CA PRO A 73 -4.73 -2.72 -15.87
C PRO A 73 -4.60 -1.98 -14.54
N TRP A 74 -5.10 -2.57 -13.45
CA TRP A 74 -5.02 -2.05 -12.09
C TRP A 74 -3.65 -2.19 -11.42
N LEU A 75 -2.70 -2.91 -12.04
CA LEU A 75 -1.35 -3.16 -11.51
C LEU A 75 -0.41 -2.00 -11.83
N VAL A 76 -0.70 -0.84 -11.24
CA VAL A 76 0.07 0.40 -11.38
C VAL A 76 0.65 0.85 -10.02
N PRO A 77 1.85 1.45 -9.98
CA PRO A 77 2.46 1.83 -8.72
C PRO A 77 1.88 3.13 -8.16
N VAL A 78 1.69 3.22 -6.84
CA VAL A 78 1.22 4.45 -6.16
C VAL A 78 2.25 5.57 -6.25
N HIS A 79 3.54 5.23 -6.22
CA HIS A 79 4.63 6.12 -6.62
C HIS A 79 4.87 5.95 -8.13
N ALA A 80 4.69 7.03 -8.89
CA ALA A 80 4.86 6.97 -10.33
C ALA A 80 6.27 6.49 -10.71
N ASP A 81 6.33 5.57 -11.66
CA ASP A 81 7.57 5.09 -12.28
C ASP A 81 7.59 5.57 -13.73
N GLY A 82 8.37 6.62 -13.98
CA GLY A 82 8.29 7.41 -15.20
C GLY A 82 6.90 8.06 -15.34
N VAL A 83 6.14 7.63 -16.36
CA VAL A 83 4.79 8.13 -16.67
C VAL A 83 3.67 7.17 -16.25
N VAL A 84 4.02 6.05 -15.59
CA VAL A 84 3.06 5.01 -15.21
C VAL A 84 2.75 5.11 -13.72
N GLY A 85 1.47 5.09 -13.38
CA GLY A 85 0.97 5.09 -12.03
C GLY A 85 0.90 6.50 -11.43
N GLY A 86 1.27 6.58 -10.15
CA GLY A 86 1.02 7.74 -9.33
C GLY A 86 -0.35 7.68 -8.67
N LYS A 87 -0.48 8.37 -7.53
CA LYS A 87 -1.65 8.31 -6.65
C LYS A 87 -3.00 8.47 -7.37
N LYS A 88 -3.09 9.35 -8.38
CA LYS A 88 -4.34 9.58 -9.12
C LYS A 88 -4.76 8.36 -9.95
N GLU A 89 -3.84 7.80 -10.74
CA GLU A 89 -4.11 6.62 -11.56
C GLU A 89 -4.30 5.38 -10.68
N PHE A 90 -3.45 5.21 -9.65
CA PHE A 90 -3.61 4.16 -8.66
C PHE A 90 -5.02 4.18 -8.03
N THR A 91 -5.49 5.35 -7.58
CA THR A 91 -6.83 5.49 -6.99
C THR A 91 -7.94 5.19 -7.99
N LEU A 92 -7.79 5.64 -9.24
CA LEU A 92 -8.79 5.41 -10.30
C LEU A 92 -9.02 3.92 -10.57
N LEU A 93 -7.95 3.11 -10.51
CA LEU A 93 -7.99 1.70 -10.88
C LEU A 93 -8.07 0.75 -9.68
N ASN A 94 -7.97 1.29 -8.46
CA ASN A 94 -8.07 0.55 -7.21
C ASN A 94 -9.07 1.28 -6.29
N LYS A 95 -8.67 1.64 -5.07
CA LYS A 95 -9.38 2.53 -4.16
C LYS A 95 -8.44 3.64 -3.68
N SER A 96 -8.95 4.65 -2.97
CA SER A 96 -8.08 5.62 -2.33
C SER A 96 -7.20 4.95 -1.25
N GLU A 97 -6.05 5.55 -0.95
CA GLU A 97 -5.14 5.02 0.06
C GLU A 97 -5.80 4.85 1.44
N MET A 98 -6.74 5.73 1.80
CA MET A 98 -7.43 5.64 3.10
C MET A 98 -8.50 4.56 3.12
N GLU A 99 -9.18 4.29 2.00
CA GLU A 99 -10.10 3.16 1.90
C GLU A 99 -9.35 1.83 1.95
N LEU A 100 -8.21 1.71 1.26
CA LEU A 100 -7.35 0.52 1.37
C LEU A 100 -6.77 0.35 2.77
N LEU A 101 -6.53 1.44 3.51
CA LEU A 101 -6.10 1.36 4.88
C LEU A 101 -7.20 0.76 5.77
N ALA A 102 -8.46 1.15 5.57
CA ALA A 102 -9.59 0.58 6.28
C ALA A 102 -9.72 -0.93 5.97
N ASP A 103 -9.63 -1.32 4.69
CA ASP A 103 -9.64 -2.73 4.28
C ASP A 103 -8.50 -3.53 4.96
N ALA A 104 -7.28 -2.96 5.01
CA ALA A 104 -6.13 -3.60 5.65
C ALA A 104 -6.32 -3.72 7.17
N TYR A 105 -6.91 -2.72 7.82
CA TYR A 105 -7.22 -2.76 9.24
C TYR A 105 -8.25 -3.84 9.57
N GLU A 106 -9.31 -3.94 8.76
CA GLU A 106 -10.31 -5.00 8.88
C GLU A 106 -9.66 -6.39 8.73
N MET A 107 -8.85 -6.58 7.68
CA MET A 107 -8.16 -7.84 7.43
C MET A 107 -7.18 -8.24 8.54
N ALA A 108 -6.49 -7.27 9.15
CA ALA A 108 -5.60 -7.50 10.28
C ALA A 108 -6.33 -7.56 11.64
N ASN A 109 -7.66 -7.45 11.66
CA ASN A 109 -8.47 -7.38 12.87
C ASN A 109 -8.00 -6.28 13.85
N ILE A 110 -7.63 -5.12 13.31
CA ILE A 110 -7.24 -3.93 14.07
C ILE A 110 -8.46 -3.05 14.24
N MET A 111 -8.95 -2.94 15.48
CA MET A 111 -10.00 -2.00 15.83
C MET A 111 -9.53 -0.55 15.60
N HIS A 112 -10.36 0.24 14.92
CA HIS A 112 -10.13 1.65 14.63
C HIS A 112 -11.33 2.51 15.05
#